data_AF-A0A219AF05-F1
#
_entry.id   AF-A0A219AF05-F1
#
_cell.length_a   1.000
_cell.length_b   1.000
_cell.length_c   1.000
_cell.angle_alpha   90.00
_cell.angle_beta   90.00
_cell.angle_gamma   90.00
#
_symmetry.space_group_name_H-M   'P 1'
#
loop_
_entity.id
_entity.type
_entity.pdbx_description
1 polymer ?
#
loop_
_entity_poly.entity_id
_entity_poly.type
_entity_poly.pdbx_seq_one_letter_code
_entity_poly.pdbx_strand_id
1 'polypeptide(L)'
;MKINFLKIFAFASVFISGIGCAQKSDTKSAEKSSGATVAVEQDSAAIAEAKKKAAAEEKAKLPKPYNATENAEGKISELVKKAKAENKNIILQAGGNWCIWCLRFNNFVQTTPELKEIVDANFLYYHLNYSPENKNEKVFAKYDNPGAKFGYPVFVVLDKNGKMIHTQDSAVLEEGKGYSKEKVKAFFEKWSPKS
;
A
#
# COMPACT_ATOMS: atom_id res chain seq x y z
N MET A 1 5.80 39.12 -14.25
CA MET A 1 5.30 39.52 -15.57
C MET A 1 4.37 38.42 -16.06
N LYS A 2 3.05 38.61 -15.93
CA LYS A 2 2.02 37.62 -16.28
C LYS A 2 1.46 38.00 -17.65
N ILE A 3 1.61 37.12 -18.64
CA ILE A 3 1.06 37.33 -19.98
C ILE A 3 0.03 36.23 -20.23
N ASN A 4 -1.22 36.68 -20.36
CA ASN A 4 -2.39 35.92 -20.74
C ASN A 4 -2.30 35.49 -22.21
N PHE A 5 -2.72 34.26 -22.53
CA PHE A 5 -3.13 33.92 -23.89
C PHE A 5 -4.43 33.12 -23.86
N LEU A 6 -5.52 33.86 -24.06
CA LEU A 6 -6.84 33.38 -24.40
C LEU A 6 -6.83 33.02 -25.90
N LYS A 7 -7.16 31.78 -26.26
CA LYS A 7 -7.52 31.42 -27.65
C LYS A 7 -8.83 30.65 -27.66
N ILE A 8 -9.84 31.37 -28.10
CA ILE A 8 -11.16 30.90 -28.52
C ILE A 8 -10.98 30.26 -29.89
N PHE A 9 -11.41 29.01 -30.05
CA PHE A 9 -11.67 28.41 -31.36
C PHE A 9 -13.13 27.96 -31.39
N ALA A 10 -13.94 28.75 -32.08
CA ALA A 10 -15.25 28.37 -32.57
C ALA A 10 -15.04 27.51 -33.82
N PHE A 11 -15.72 26.36 -33.92
CA PHE A 11 -15.91 25.70 -35.20
C PHE A 11 -17.35 25.21 -35.34
N ALA A 12 -17.90 25.53 -36.50
CA ALA A 12 -19.30 25.58 -36.84
C ALA A 12 -19.89 24.19 -37.10
N SER A 13 -21.17 24.09 -36.75
CA SER A 13 -22.12 23.07 -37.13
C SER A 13 -22.30 23.04 -38.66
N VAL A 14 -22.18 21.86 -39.26
CA VAL A 14 -22.73 21.59 -40.60
C VAL A 14 -23.62 20.36 -40.51
N PHE A 15 -24.92 20.63 -40.63
CA PHE A 15 -25.98 19.66 -40.93
C PHE A 15 -25.84 19.23 -42.39
N ILE A 16 -25.86 17.92 -42.66
CA ILE A 16 -26.24 17.38 -43.96
C ILE A 16 -27.32 16.33 -43.74
N SER A 17 -28.47 16.59 -44.32
CA SER A 17 -29.67 15.75 -44.39
C SER A 17 -29.68 14.91 -45.68
N GLY A 18 -30.30 13.72 -45.61
CA GLY A 18 -30.69 12.87 -46.75
C GLY A 18 -30.87 11.42 -46.28
N ILE A 19 -32.07 10.94 -45.91
CA ILE A 19 -33.20 10.44 -46.75
C ILE A 19 -32.79 9.19 -47.56
N GLY A 20 -33.08 7.96 -47.10
CA GLY A 20 -34.27 7.13 -47.44
C GLY A 20 -33.74 5.77 -47.97
N CYS A 21 -34.29 4.56 -47.79
CA CYS A 21 -35.62 3.99 -47.58
C CYS A 21 -35.50 2.78 -46.62
N ALA A 22 -36.35 2.57 -45.62
CA ALA A 22 -37.72 2.01 -45.67
C ALA A 22 -37.80 0.53 -46.08
N GLN A 23 -38.01 -0.36 -45.10
CA GLN A 23 -38.99 -1.45 -45.20
C GLN A 23 -39.47 -1.91 -43.82
N LYS A 24 -40.79 -2.14 -43.77
CA LYS A 24 -41.71 -2.34 -42.64
C LYS A 24 -41.87 -3.82 -42.31
N SER A 25 -42.05 -4.12 -41.01
CA SER A 25 -42.95 -5.12 -40.39
C SER A 25 -42.39 -5.46 -39.00
N ASP A 26 -43.08 -5.56 -37.88
CA ASP A 26 -44.44 -5.27 -37.44
C ASP A 26 -44.38 -5.17 -35.90
N THR A 27 -45.15 -4.24 -35.34
CA THR A 27 -45.91 -4.31 -34.07
C THR A 27 -45.35 -5.14 -32.89
N LYS A 28 -44.93 -4.48 -31.80
CA LYS A 28 -45.65 -4.59 -30.50
C LYS A 28 -45.17 -3.54 -29.48
N SER A 29 -46.16 -2.83 -28.92
CA SER A 29 -46.04 -1.85 -27.85
C SER A 29 -45.49 -2.44 -26.54
N ALA A 30 -44.83 -1.54 -25.80
CA ALA A 30 -44.80 -1.40 -24.35
C ALA A 30 -44.27 -2.57 -23.49
N GLU A 31 -43.11 -2.36 -22.86
CA GLU A 31 -43.06 -2.30 -21.39
C GLU A 31 -41.78 -1.64 -20.86
N LYS A 32 -42.00 -0.77 -19.88
CA LYS A 32 -41.00 -0.06 -19.07
C LYS A 32 -40.39 -1.07 -18.08
N SER A 33 -39.07 -1.23 -18.06
CA SER A 33 -38.37 -1.95 -16.98
C SER A 33 -37.23 -1.11 -16.44
N SER A 34 -37.49 -0.49 -15.28
CA SER A 34 -36.53 0.22 -14.45
C SER A 34 -35.80 -0.74 -13.49
N GLY A 35 -35.22 -1.82 -14.00
CA GLY A 35 -34.64 -2.89 -13.17
C GLY A 35 -33.11 -2.97 -13.13
N ALA A 36 -32.40 -2.31 -14.06
CA ALA A 36 -30.98 -2.59 -14.29
C ALA A 36 -30.00 -1.88 -13.33
N THR A 37 -30.42 -0.80 -12.64
CA THR A 37 -29.51 0.00 -11.80
C THR A 37 -29.39 -0.52 -10.36
N VAL A 38 -30.39 -1.25 -9.84
CA VAL A 38 -30.43 -1.72 -8.44
C VAL A 38 -29.67 -3.03 -8.24
N ALA A 39 -29.67 -3.91 -9.26
CA ALA A 39 -28.99 -5.21 -9.18
C ALA A 39 -27.46 -5.10 -9.15
N VAL A 40 -26.88 -4.12 -9.86
CA VAL A 40 -25.42 -3.90 -9.90
C VAL A 40 -24.89 -3.39 -8.56
N GLU A 41 -25.69 -2.59 -7.83
CA GLU A 41 -25.31 -2.03 -6.54
C GLU A 41 -25.33 -3.08 -5.41
N GLN A 42 -26.35 -3.96 -5.39
CA GLN A 42 -26.49 -4.99 -4.36
C GLN A 42 -25.41 -6.07 -4.44
N ASP A 43 -25.05 -6.51 -5.65
CA ASP A 43 -23.96 -7.48 -5.84
C ASP A 43 -22.60 -6.90 -5.42
N SER A 44 -22.37 -5.60 -5.66
CA SER A 44 -21.12 -4.93 -5.28
C SER A 44 -20.94 -4.80 -3.76
N ALA A 45 -22.03 -4.53 -3.02
CA ALA A 45 -22.02 -4.41 -1.57
C ALA A 45 -21.79 -5.78 -0.89
N ALA A 46 -22.47 -6.83 -1.35
CA ALA A 46 -22.28 -8.19 -0.84
C ALA A 46 -20.85 -8.71 -1.10
N ILE A 47 -20.28 -8.44 -2.28
CA ILE A 47 -18.89 -8.79 -2.60
C ILE A 47 -17.91 -8.01 -1.71
N ALA A 48 -18.15 -6.72 -1.46
CA ALA A 48 -17.30 -5.92 -0.58
C ALA A 48 -17.34 -6.40 0.88
N GLU A 49 -18.51 -6.79 1.37
CA GLU A 49 -18.68 -7.34 2.72
C GLU A 49 -17.99 -8.70 2.87
N ALA A 50 -18.16 -9.60 1.89
CA ALA A 50 -17.47 -10.89 1.87
C ALA A 50 -15.94 -10.73 1.86
N LYS A 51 -15.41 -9.78 1.07
CA LYS A 51 -13.97 -9.45 1.04
C LYS A 51 -13.48 -8.92 2.39
N LYS A 52 -14.25 -8.05 3.06
CA LYS A 52 -13.90 -7.53 4.39
C LYS A 52 -13.88 -8.64 5.43
N LYS A 53 -14.87 -9.53 5.43
CA LYS A 53 -14.94 -10.69 6.34
C LYS A 53 -13.74 -11.62 6.13
N ALA A 54 -13.44 -11.98 4.88
CA ALA A 54 -12.28 -12.82 4.56
C ALA A 54 -10.96 -12.19 5.02
N ALA A 55 -10.77 -10.89 4.79
CA ALA A 55 -9.57 -10.18 5.24
C ALA A 55 -9.48 -10.10 6.79
N ALA A 56 -10.62 -10.00 7.49
CA ALA A 56 -10.65 -10.02 8.95
C ALA A 56 -10.28 -11.39 9.51
N GLU A 57 -10.82 -12.48 8.94
CA GLU A 57 -10.51 -13.86 9.32
C GLU A 57 -9.04 -14.21 9.05
N GLU A 58 -8.50 -13.79 7.90
CA GLU A 58 -7.07 -13.93 7.60
C GLU A 58 -6.22 -13.14 8.60
N LYS A 59 -6.57 -11.87 8.82
CA LYS A 59 -5.89 -11.01 9.79
C LYS A 59 -5.86 -11.64 11.18
N ALA A 60 -6.91 -12.35 11.61
CA ALA A 60 -6.95 -13.00 12.92
C ALA A 60 -5.95 -14.17 13.05
N LYS A 61 -5.59 -14.82 11.93
CA LYS A 61 -4.65 -15.95 11.90
C LYS A 61 -3.19 -15.52 11.77
N LEU A 62 -2.93 -14.30 11.29
CA LEU A 62 -1.58 -13.79 11.08
C LEU A 62 -0.96 -13.26 12.39
N PRO A 63 0.38 -13.39 12.55
CA PRO A 63 1.10 -12.83 13.70
C PRO A 63 0.84 -11.34 13.89
N LYS A 64 0.93 -10.87 15.14
CA LYS A 64 0.70 -9.46 15.54
C LYS A 64 1.99 -8.81 16.04
N PRO A 65 2.93 -8.44 15.15
CA PRO A 65 4.26 -8.02 15.56
C PRO A 65 4.31 -6.58 16.10
N TYR A 66 3.27 -5.77 15.89
CA TYR A 66 3.28 -4.37 16.32
C TYR A 66 2.90 -4.24 17.80
N ASN A 67 3.69 -3.50 18.57
CA ASN A 67 3.41 -3.22 19.98
C ASN A 67 3.10 -1.74 20.19
N ALA A 68 1.86 -1.43 20.60
CA ALA A 68 1.43 -0.05 20.84
C ALA A 68 1.96 0.54 22.16
N THR A 69 2.37 -0.29 23.12
CA THR A 69 2.86 0.16 24.44
C THR A 69 4.38 0.31 24.50
N GLU A 70 5.10 -0.08 23.44
CA GLU A 70 6.55 0.04 23.39
C GLU A 70 7.00 1.50 23.20
N ASN A 71 8.06 1.89 23.90
CA ASN A 71 8.75 3.14 23.63
C ASN A 71 9.57 3.01 22.34
N ALA A 72 8.95 3.37 21.21
CA ALA A 72 9.58 3.26 19.89
C ALA A 72 10.88 4.07 19.76
N GLU A 73 10.96 5.26 20.37
CA GLU A 73 12.19 6.07 20.34
C GLU A 73 13.34 5.39 21.08
N GLY A 74 13.06 4.88 22.28
CA GLY A 74 14.02 4.09 23.06
C GLY A 74 14.46 2.85 22.30
N LYS A 75 13.50 2.11 21.71
CA LYS A 75 13.78 0.89 20.98
C LYS A 75 14.65 1.12 19.75
N ILE A 76 14.36 2.15 18.96
CA ILE A 76 15.17 2.50 17.80
C ILE A 76 16.59 2.89 18.23
N SER A 77 16.74 3.62 19.35
CA SER A 77 18.07 3.95 19.90
C SER A 77 18.88 2.70 20.29
N GLU A 78 18.24 1.70 20.90
CA GLU A 78 18.86 0.40 21.17
C GLU A 78 19.28 -0.32 19.88
N LEU A 79 18.40 -0.34 18.88
CA LEU A 79 18.68 -0.98 17.60
C LEU A 79 19.84 -0.31 16.87
N VAL A 80 19.98 1.02 16.93
CA VAL A 80 21.14 1.73 16.34
C VAL A 80 22.45 1.31 17.00
N LYS A 81 22.47 1.16 18.33
CA LYS A 81 23.67 0.67 19.04
C LYS A 81 24.03 -0.76 18.58
N LYS A 82 23.03 -1.64 18.48
CA LYS A 82 23.21 -3.03 18.03
C LYS A 82 23.63 -3.11 16.55
N ALA A 83 23.02 -2.29 15.69
CA ALA A 83 23.31 -2.19 14.26
C ALA A 83 24.77 -1.84 14.01
N LYS A 84 25.30 -0.88 14.77
CA LYS A 84 26.72 -0.50 14.70
C LYS A 84 27.66 -1.64 15.09
N ALA A 85 27.31 -2.42 16.12
CA ALA A 85 28.11 -3.55 16.59
C ALA A 85 28.05 -4.75 15.62
N GLU A 86 26.89 -5.01 15.01
CA GLU A 86 26.69 -6.12 14.06
C GLU A 86 26.99 -5.76 12.61
N ASN A 87 27.34 -4.50 12.32
CA ASN A 87 27.48 -3.95 10.97
C ASN A 87 26.22 -4.18 10.10
N LYS A 88 25.03 -4.03 10.69
CA LYS A 88 23.73 -4.19 10.03
C LYS A 88 23.04 -2.86 9.82
N ASN A 89 22.16 -2.80 8.82
CA ASN A 89 21.23 -1.69 8.65
C ASN A 89 19.95 -1.97 9.46
N ILE A 90 19.01 -1.04 9.50
CA ILE A 90 17.75 -1.20 10.22
C ILE A 90 16.59 -1.01 9.26
N ILE A 91 15.61 -1.91 9.29
CA ILE A 91 14.32 -1.73 8.62
C ILE A 91 13.28 -1.37 9.67
N LEU A 92 12.69 -0.18 9.54
CA LEU A 92 11.45 0.16 10.25
C LEU A 92 10.28 -0.13 9.32
N GLN A 93 9.58 -1.24 9.54
CA GLN A 93 8.29 -1.51 8.89
C GLN A 93 7.22 -0.73 9.64
N ALA A 94 6.89 0.46 9.15
CA ALA A 94 5.86 1.28 9.76
C ALA A 94 4.46 0.77 9.38
N GLY A 95 3.57 0.67 10.35
CA GLY A 95 2.22 0.13 10.16
C GLY A 95 1.58 -0.25 11.48
N GLY A 96 0.62 -1.18 11.45
CA GLY A 96 -0.02 -1.64 12.68
C GLY A 96 -0.77 -2.96 12.52
N ASN A 97 -1.16 -3.56 13.64
CA ASN A 97 -1.86 -4.86 13.67
C ASN A 97 -3.26 -4.84 12.99
N TRP A 98 -3.79 -3.65 12.72
CA TRP A 98 -5.05 -3.43 12.00
C TRP A 98 -4.91 -3.56 10.48
N CYS A 99 -3.69 -3.44 9.95
CA CYS A 99 -3.35 -3.38 8.53
C CYS A 99 -3.04 -4.79 7.98
N ILE A 100 -3.92 -5.33 7.12
CA ILE A 100 -3.75 -6.68 6.56
C ILE A 100 -2.48 -6.81 5.72
N TRP A 101 -2.16 -5.80 4.89
CA TRP A 101 -0.96 -5.78 4.06
C TRP A 101 0.33 -5.80 4.89
N CYS A 102 0.34 -5.10 6.02
CA CYS A 102 1.45 -5.10 6.98
C CYS A 102 1.71 -6.50 7.53
N LEU A 103 0.64 -7.23 7.88
CA LEU A 103 0.75 -8.58 8.41
C LEU A 103 1.12 -9.60 7.33
N ARG A 104 0.59 -9.43 6.11
CA ARG A 104 0.98 -10.23 4.95
C ARG A 104 2.45 -10.07 4.64
N PHE A 105 2.98 -8.85 4.63
CA PHE A 105 4.40 -8.61 4.39
C PHE A 105 5.26 -9.28 5.46
N ASN A 106 4.90 -9.09 6.73
CA ASN A 106 5.60 -9.72 7.84
C ASN A 106 5.61 -11.25 7.69
N ASN A 107 4.44 -11.85 7.49
CA ASN A 107 4.32 -13.30 7.32
C ASN A 107 5.12 -13.78 6.11
N PHE A 108 5.01 -13.09 4.97
CA PHE A 108 5.72 -13.41 3.74
C PHE A 108 7.24 -13.46 3.94
N VAL A 109 7.82 -12.47 4.62
CA VAL A 109 9.25 -12.49 4.95
C VAL A 109 9.59 -13.62 5.92
N GLN A 110 8.81 -13.82 6.98
CA GLN A 110 9.09 -14.86 7.99
C GLN A 110 8.96 -16.28 7.45
N THR A 111 8.06 -16.52 6.48
CA THR A 111 7.78 -17.86 5.93
C THR A 111 8.48 -18.13 4.59
N THR A 112 9.26 -17.19 4.08
CA THR A 112 10.05 -17.38 2.85
C THR A 112 11.54 -17.46 3.23
N PRO A 113 12.14 -18.66 3.31
CA PRO A 113 13.50 -18.85 3.83
C PRO A 113 14.54 -17.91 3.21
N GLU A 114 14.52 -17.78 1.89
CA GLU A 114 15.43 -16.91 1.13
C GLU A 114 15.34 -15.43 1.58
N LEU A 115 14.13 -14.90 1.79
CA LEU A 115 13.96 -13.52 2.26
C LEU A 115 14.38 -13.37 3.71
N LYS A 116 14.03 -14.35 4.55
CA LYS A 116 14.40 -14.36 5.96
C LYS A 116 15.91 -14.39 6.16
N GLU A 117 16.63 -15.19 5.40
CA GLU A 117 18.09 -15.28 5.43
C GLU A 117 18.73 -13.93 5.09
N ILE A 118 18.27 -13.27 4.02
CA ILE A 118 18.76 -11.94 3.64
C ILE A 118 18.49 -10.93 4.76
N VAL A 119 17.29 -10.94 5.35
CA VAL A 119 16.92 -10.02 6.44
C VAL A 119 17.78 -10.26 7.67
N ASP A 120 17.87 -11.50 8.16
CA ASP A 120 18.56 -11.85 9.41
C ASP A 120 20.08 -11.57 9.30
N ALA A 121 20.66 -11.74 8.12
CA ALA A 121 22.08 -11.47 7.85
C ALA A 121 22.41 -9.98 7.77
N ASN A 122 21.52 -9.15 7.22
CA ASN A 122 21.86 -7.77 6.83
C ASN A 122 21.17 -6.68 7.66
N PHE A 123 20.08 -7.02 8.36
CA PHE A 123 19.21 -6.03 8.98
C PHE A 123 18.86 -6.38 10.42
N LEU A 124 18.67 -5.33 11.22
CA LEU A 124 17.80 -5.38 12.38
C LEU A 124 16.40 -4.92 11.97
N TYR A 125 15.40 -5.76 12.20
CA TYR A 125 14.04 -5.50 11.75
C TYR A 125 13.16 -5.01 12.89
N TYR A 126 12.40 -3.94 12.67
CA TYR A 126 11.54 -3.32 13.67
C TYR A 126 10.16 -2.96 13.12
N HIS A 127 9.11 -3.31 13.85
CA HIS A 127 7.73 -3.00 13.52
C HIS A 127 7.28 -1.74 14.25
N LEU A 128 7.49 -0.58 13.60
CA LEU A 128 7.10 0.72 14.15
C LEU A 128 5.57 0.87 14.15
N ASN A 129 4.96 0.80 15.34
CA ASN A 129 3.51 0.87 15.50
C ASN A 129 2.96 2.26 15.17
N TYR A 130 1.90 2.28 14.37
CA TYR A 130 0.95 3.36 14.23
C TYR A 130 -0.44 2.78 14.44
N SER A 131 -1.14 3.23 15.48
CA SER A 131 -2.49 2.76 15.79
C SER A 131 -3.30 3.85 16.50
N PRO A 132 -4.63 3.69 16.65
CA PRO A 132 -5.44 4.62 17.43
C PRO A 132 -4.95 4.82 18.86
N GLU A 133 -4.41 3.76 19.48
CA GLU A 133 -3.89 3.77 20.85
C GLU A 133 -2.55 4.50 20.96
N ASN A 134 -1.68 4.35 19.96
CA ASN A 134 -0.40 5.04 19.91
C ASN A 134 0.06 5.24 18.45
N LYS A 135 0.09 6.50 18.02
CA LYS A 135 0.50 6.89 16.68
C LYS A 135 2.00 7.12 16.54
N ASN A 136 2.76 7.14 17.64
CA ASN A 136 4.19 7.45 17.66
C ASN A 136 4.56 8.74 16.87
N GLU A 137 3.73 9.78 16.94
CA GLU A 137 3.78 10.95 16.05
C GLU A 137 5.17 11.62 16.00
N LYS A 138 5.82 11.77 17.16
CA LYS A 138 7.19 12.33 17.24
C LYS A 138 8.22 11.47 16.51
N VAL A 139 8.10 10.14 16.59
CA VAL A 139 9.02 9.21 15.91
C VAL A 139 8.76 9.25 14.41
N PHE A 140 7.49 9.24 13.98
CA PHE A 140 7.14 9.36 12.56
C PHE A 140 7.60 10.68 11.94
N ALA A 141 7.51 11.79 12.69
CA ALA A 141 7.98 13.09 12.24
C ALA A 141 9.49 13.13 11.97
N LYS A 142 10.30 12.38 12.74
CA LYS A 142 11.75 12.25 12.50
C LYS A 142 12.10 11.57 11.18
N TYR A 143 11.16 10.83 10.60
CA TYR A 143 11.35 10.08 9.35
C TYR A 143 10.44 10.58 8.23
N ASP A 144 10.07 11.86 8.27
CA ASP A 144 9.28 12.55 7.24
C ASP A 144 7.85 12.03 7.04
N ASN A 145 7.25 11.47 8.10
CA ASN A 145 5.86 11.01 8.14
C ASN A 145 5.49 10.13 6.93
N PRO A 146 6.19 9.01 6.70
CA PRO A 146 6.11 8.26 5.45
C PRO A 146 4.71 7.67 5.20
N GLY A 147 3.98 7.32 6.27
CA GLY A 147 2.62 6.78 6.16
C GLY A 147 1.61 7.77 5.58
N ALA A 148 1.82 9.08 5.76
CA ALA A 148 0.96 10.10 5.16
C ALA A 148 1.15 10.22 3.64
N LYS A 149 2.32 9.83 3.13
CA LYS A 149 2.69 9.92 1.71
C LYS A 149 2.35 8.63 0.96
N PHE A 150 2.64 7.48 1.56
CA PHE A 150 2.60 6.17 0.89
C PHE A 150 1.55 5.21 1.47
N GLY A 151 0.92 5.55 2.58
CA GLY A 151 0.08 4.59 3.32
C GLY A 151 0.90 3.55 4.08
N TYR A 152 0.26 2.43 4.43
CA TYR A 152 0.86 1.38 5.26
C TYR A 152 0.67 -0.01 4.61
N PRO A 153 1.68 -0.90 4.66
CA PRO A 153 2.99 -0.67 5.27
C PRO A 153 3.83 0.30 4.43
N VAL A 154 4.77 0.98 5.10
CA VAL A 154 5.84 1.74 4.44
C VAL A 154 7.12 1.46 5.20
N PHE A 155 8.23 1.33 4.47
CA PHE A 155 9.51 0.98 5.09
C PHE A 155 10.43 2.18 5.14
N VAL A 156 11.08 2.35 6.29
CA VAL A 156 12.18 3.31 6.44
C VAL A 156 13.44 2.51 6.66
N VAL A 157 14.45 2.73 5.82
CA VAL A 157 15.77 2.11 5.97
C VAL A 157 16.69 3.09 6.67
N LEU A 158 17.26 2.66 7.80
CA LEU A 158 18.34 3.36 8.47
C LEU A 158 19.67 2.65 8.21
N ASP A 159 20.75 3.42 8.06
CA ASP A 159 22.08 2.86 8.11
C ASP A 159 22.45 2.41 9.55
N LYS A 160 23.61 1.77 9.70
CA LYS A 160 24.13 1.33 11.01
C LYS A 160 24.34 2.45 12.05
N ASN A 161 24.33 3.72 11.63
CA ASN A 161 24.45 4.89 12.51
C ASN A 161 23.07 5.50 12.84
N GLY A 162 21.98 4.93 12.33
CA GLY A 162 20.62 5.42 12.54
C GLY A 162 20.21 6.54 11.58
N LYS A 163 21.03 6.86 10.56
CA LYS A 163 20.66 7.85 9.55
C LYS A 163 19.67 7.23 8.57
N MET A 164 18.55 7.90 8.32
CA MET A 164 17.63 7.51 7.27
C MET A 164 18.32 7.61 5.90
N ILE A 165 18.35 6.50 5.17
CA ILE A 165 18.96 6.41 3.84
C ILE A 165 17.94 6.13 2.74
N HIS A 166 16.76 5.62 3.09
CA HIS A 166 15.69 5.36 2.13
C HIS A 166 14.31 5.29 2.78
N THR A 167 13.29 5.62 1.99
CA THR A 167 11.89 5.32 2.28
C THR A 167 11.32 4.54 1.11
N GLN A 168 10.76 3.37 1.39
CA GLN A 168 10.22 2.45 0.40
C GLN A 168 8.70 2.41 0.50
N ASP A 169 8.04 2.86 -0.55
CA ASP A 169 6.62 2.57 -0.81
C ASP A 169 6.44 1.04 -0.94
N SER A 170 5.48 0.46 -0.22
CA SER A 170 5.22 -0.97 -0.30
C SER A 170 4.44 -1.35 -1.57
N ALA A 171 3.69 -0.44 -2.18
CA ALA A 171 2.85 -0.73 -3.34
C ALA A 171 3.69 -1.24 -4.52
N VAL A 172 4.93 -0.76 -4.69
CA VAL A 172 5.82 -1.23 -5.75
C VAL A 172 6.35 -2.66 -5.52
N LEU A 173 6.19 -3.21 -4.31
CA LEU A 173 6.59 -4.58 -3.95
C LEU A 173 5.44 -5.58 -4.10
N GLU A 174 4.22 -5.09 -4.26
CA GLU A 174 3.02 -5.92 -4.31
C GLU A 174 2.91 -6.74 -5.60
N GLU A 175 2.24 -7.89 -5.49
CA GLU A 175 1.82 -8.73 -6.60
C GLU A 175 0.59 -9.56 -6.22
N GLY A 176 -0.47 -9.45 -7.01
CA GLY A 176 -1.73 -10.15 -6.77
C GLY A 176 -2.34 -9.81 -5.41
N LYS A 177 -2.45 -10.81 -4.53
CA LYS A 177 -3.00 -10.67 -3.17
C LYS A 177 -1.91 -10.55 -2.08
N GLY A 178 -0.65 -10.44 -2.49
CA GLY A 178 0.51 -10.41 -1.58
C GLY A 178 1.66 -9.62 -2.19
N TYR A 179 2.87 -10.13 -2.02
CA TYR A 179 4.11 -9.47 -2.45
C TYR A 179 4.88 -10.35 -3.41
N SER A 180 5.56 -9.73 -4.39
CA SER A 180 6.47 -10.44 -5.28
C SER A 180 7.77 -10.76 -4.54
N LYS A 181 8.19 -12.02 -4.58
CA LYS A 181 9.44 -12.45 -3.95
C LYS A 181 10.64 -11.72 -4.56
N GLU A 182 10.66 -11.59 -5.88
CA GLU A 182 11.74 -10.97 -6.66
C GLU A 182 11.87 -9.48 -6.30
N LYS A 183 10.76 -8.74 -6.24
CA LYS A 183 10.77 -7.31 -5.89
C LYS A 183 11.20 -7.09 -4.44
N VAL A 184 10.69 -7.91 -3.52
CA VAL A 184 11.05 -7.82 -2.09
C VAL A 184 12.51 -8.19 -1.87
N LYS A 185 13.01 -9.24 -2.53
CA LYS A 185 14.42 -9.62 -2.51
C LYS A 185 15.31 -8.48 -3.02
N ALA A 186 15.00 -7.93 -4.19
CA ALA A 186 15.75 -6.81 -4.76
C ALA A 186 15.75 -5.58 -3.85
N PHE A 187 14.64 -5.30 -3.16
CA PHE A 187 14.57 -4.25 -2.15
C PHE A 187 15.55 -4.51 -1.00
N PHE A 188 15.55 -5.69 -0.40
CA PHE A 188 16.46 -6.00 0.69
C PHE A 188 17.93 -5.99 0.25
N GLU A 189 18.26 -6.62 -0.87
CA GLU A 189 19.64 -6.66 -1.38
C GLU A 189 20.18 -5.27 -1.71
N LYS A 190 19.37 -4.40 -2.32
CA LYS A 190 19.76 -3.04 -2.67
C LYS A 190 20.15 -2.20 -1.46
N TRP A 191 19.52 -2.46 -0.32
CA TRP A 191 19.68 -1.68 0.90
C TRP A 191 20.46 -2.40 2.01
N SER A 192 21.06 -3.54 1.70
CA SER A 192 22.00 -4.21 2.59
C SER A 192 23.19 -3.29 2.93
N PRO A 193 23.83 -3.48 4.11
CA PRO A 193 25.02 -2.73 4.48
C PRO A 193 26.09 -2.83 3.40
N LYS A 194 26.63 -1.68 2.98
CA LYS A 194 27.84 -1.66 2.14
C LYS A 194 29.03 -1.88 3.06
N SER A 195 29.83 -2.91 2.76
CA SER A 195 31.09 -3.19 3.45
C SER A 195 32.09 -2.06 3.26
#